data_AF-A0A2M8CC76-F1
#
_entry.id   AF-A0A2M8CC76-F1
#
_cell.length_a   1.000
_cell.length_b   1.000
_cell.length_c   1.000
_cell.angle_alpha   90.00
_cell.angle_beta   90.00
_cell.angle_gamma   90.00
#
_symmetry.space_group_name_H-M   'P 1'
#
loop_
_entity.id
_entity.type
_entity.pdbx_description
1 polymer ?
#
loop_
_entity_poly.entity_id
_entity_poly.type
_entity_poly.pdbx_seq_one_letter_code
_entity_poly.pdbx_strand_id
1 'polypeptide(L)' 'MAVLVGKKAPLFEATAVVNGSDFVEKFSLEQYIGKKYVIFFFYPMDFTFVCPTEIIAFQDQIAEFEKRNVAVVGC' A
#
# COMPACT_ATOMS: atom_id res chain seq x y z
N MET A 1 14.10 -4.94 -18.20
CA MET A 1 12.77 -5.16 -17.59
C MET A 1 12.73 -6.57 -17.03
N ALA A 2 12.61 -6.72 -15.71
CA ALA A 2 12.42 -8.04 -15.09
C ALA A 2 10.91 -8.35 -15.05
N VAL A 3 10.51 -9.56 -15.45
CA VAL A 3 9.15 -10.05 -15.22
C VAL A 3 9.01 -10.39 -13.73
N LEU A 4 8.20 -9.61 -13.01
CA LEU A 4 7.96 -9.77 -11.57
C LEU A 4 6.70 -10.60 -11.27
N VAL A 5 5.78 -10.71 -12.23
CA VAL A 5 4.53 -11.45 -12.08
C VAL A 5 4.80 -12.94 -11.87
N GLY A 6 4.11 -13.54 -10.89
CA GLY A 6 4.26 -14.96 -10.51
C GLY A 6 5.47 -15.25 -9.61
N LYS A 7 6.34 -14.26 -9.36
CA LYS A 7 7.42 -14.35 -8.35
C LYS A 7 6.94 -13.78 -7.02
N LYS A 8 7.64 -14.16 -5.94
CA LYS A 8 7.43 -13.52 -4.64
C LYS A 8 7.73 -12.03 -4.75
N ALA A 9 6.85 -11.20 -4.20
CA ALA A 9 7.06 -9.75 -4.16
C ALA A 9 8.39 -9.42 -3.43
N PRO A 10 9.15 -8.41 -3.90
CA PRO A 10 10.34 -7.95 -3.20
C PRO A 10 10.00 -7.51 -1.78
N LEU A 11 10.85 -7.91 -0.82
CA LEU A 11 10.73 -7.44 0.56
C LEU A 11 11.28 -6.02 0.67
N PHE A 12 10.64 -5.21 1.49
CA PHE A 12 11.11 -3.88 1.86
C PHE A 12 10.79 -3.61 3.33
N GLU A 13 11.57 -2.72 3.92
CA GLU A 13 11.32 -2.12 5.22
C GLU A 13 11.46 -0.61 5.06
N ALA A 14 10.44 0.15 5.46
CA ALA A 14 10.41 1.60 5.35
C ALA A 14 9.58 2.24 6.46
N THR A 15 9.80 3.54 6.69
CA THR A 15 8.93 4.33 7.57
C THR A 15 7.63 4.67 6.83
N ALA A 16 6.49 4.35 7.42
CA ALA A 16 5.17 4.65 6.88
C ALA A 16 4.35 5.52 7.84
N VAL A 17 3.44 6.33 7.28
CA VAL A 17 2.44 7.07 8.06
C VAL A 17 1.13 6.28 8.06
N VAL A 18 0.60 6.02 9.25
CA VAL A 18 -0.66 5.28 9.48
C VAL A 18 -1.61 6.17 10.27
N ASN A 19 -2.92 6.06 10.01
CA ASN A 19 -3.97 6.87 10.66
C ASN A 19 -3.76 8.39 10.57
N GLY A 20 -2.98 8.87 9.59
CA GLY A 20 -2.69 10.29 9.38
C GLY A 20 -1.66 10.93 10.32
N SER A 21 -1.25 10.27 11.41
CA SER A 21 -0.30 10.83 12.38
C SER A 21 0.70 9.84 12.97
N ASP A 22 0.48 8.53 12.80
CA ASP A 22 1.29 7.51 13.45
C ASP A 22 2.44 7.10 12.54
N PHE A 23 3.68 7.39 12.96
CA PHE A 23 4.88 6.95 12.24
C PHE A 23 5.25 5.52 12.64
N VAL A 24 5.25 4.62 11.67
CA VAL A 24 5.70 3.23 11.83
C VAL A 24 7.03 3.08 11.12
N GLU A 25 8.14 3.09 11.86
CA GLU A 25 9.50 3.08 11.31
C GLU A 25 9.88 1.80 10.55
N LYS A 26 9.21 0.68 10.85
CA LYS A 26 9.53 -0.65 10.29
C LYS A 26 8.35 -1.28 9.58
N PHE A 27 7.73 -0.53 8.69
CA PHE A 27 6.65 -1.07 7.88
C PHE A 27 7.21 -2.02 6.81
N SER A 28 6.70 -3.25 6.76
CA SER A 28 7.11 -4.29 5.81
C SER A 28 5.91 -5.09 5.31
N LEU A 29 5.96 -5.56 4.05
CA LEU A 29 4.94 -6.44 3.48
C LEU A 29 4.86 -7.81 4.17
N GLU A 30 5.90 -8.21 4.91
CA GLU A 30 5.93 -9.49 5.62
C GLU A 30 4.77 -9.63 6.62
N GLN A 31 4.32 -8.52 7.21
CA GLN A 31 3.23 -8.53 8.18
C GLN A 31 1.89 -8.99 7.59
N TYR A 32 1.73 -8.94 6.26
CA TYR A 32 0.51 -9.34 5.56
C TYR A 32 0.59 -10.74 4.94
N ILE A 33 1.78 -11.33 4.82
CA ILE A 33 1.97 -12.65 4.22
C ILE A 33 1.14 -13.70 4.99
N GLY A 34 0.26 -14.40 4.27
CA GLY A 34 -0.62 -15.43 4.85
C GLY A 34 -1.80 -14.90 5.67
N LYS A 35 -1.95 -13.58 5.83
CA LYS A 35 -3.05 -12.95 6.59
C LYS A 35 -4.03 -12.20 5.69
N LYS A 36 -3.51 -11.35 4.80
CA LYS A 36 -4.31 -10.50 3.90
C LYS A 36 -3.70 -10.46 2.51
N TYR A 37 -4.53 -10.23 1.50
CA TYR A 37 -4.05 -9.79 0.20
C TYR A 37 -3.57 -8.34 0.30
N VAL A 38 -2.65 -7.93 -0.57
CA VAL A 38 -2.12 -6.57 -0.57
C VAL A 38 -2.23 -5.97 -1.96
N ILE A 39 -2.86 -4.80 -2.04
CA ILE A 39 -2.72 -3.87 -3.17
C ILE A 39 -1.60 -2.90 -2.79
N PHE A 40 -0.46 -3.05 -3.45
CA PHE A 40 0.69 -2.17 -3.30
C PHE A 40 0.79 -1.30 -4.55
N PHE A 41 0.53 0.00 -4.43
CA PHE A 41 0.57 0.93 -5.56
C PHE A 41 1.62 2.00 -5.33
N PHE A 42 2.22 2.46 -6.42
CA PHE A 42 3.20 3.53 -6.41
C PHE A 42 2.61 4.78 -7.03
N TYR A 43 2.90 5.93 -6.45
CA TYR A 43 2.59 7.23 -7.03
C TYR A 43 3.88 8.08 -7.11
N PRO A 44 4.03 8.95 -8.13
CA PRO A 44 5.31 9.59 -8.40
C PRO A 44 5.79 10.56 -7.33
N MET A 45 4.90 11.38 -6.76
CA MET A 45 5.28 12.42 -5.79
C MET A 45 4.06 13.01 -5.07
N ASP A 46 4.24 13.34 -3.79
CA ASP A 46 3.28 14.11 -3.01
C ASP A 46 3.01 15.50 -3.61
N PHE A 47 1.81 16.05 -3.37
CA PHE A 47 1.40 17.40 -3.79
C PHE A 47 1.44 17.64 -5.31
N THR A 48 1.20 16.59 -6.09
CA THR A 48 0.98 16.67 -7.54
C THR A 48 -0.52 16.58 -7.89
N PHE A 49 -0.87 16.64 -9.19
CA PHE A 49 -2.26 16.81 -9.62
C PHE A 49 -3.12 15.53 -9.60
N VAL A 50 -2.54 14.37 -9.92
CA VAL A 50 -3.27 13.09 -10.07
C VAL A 50 -3.13 12.20 -8.84
N CYS A 51 -1.94 12.15 -8.22
CA CYS A 51 -1.70 11.32 -7.04
C CYS A 51 -2.71 11.51 -5.89
N PRO A 52 -3.14 12.73 -5.51
CA PRO A 52 -4.11 12.88 -4.44
C PRO A 52 -5.47 12.31 -4.82
N THR A 53 -5.86 12.32 -6.10
CA THR A 53 -7.15 11.77 -6.51
C THR A 53 -7.16 10.25 -6.42
N GLU A 54 -6.04 9.59 -6.75
CA GLU A 54 -5.89 8.14 -6.62
C GLU A 54 -5.89 7.70 -5.14
N ILE A 55 -5.12 8.39 -4.29
CA ILE A 55 -5.05 8.09 -2.85
C ILE A 55 -6.42 8.27 -2.19
N ILE A 56 -7.13 9.36 -2.49
CA ILE A 56 -8.48 9.62 -1.95
C ILE A 56 -9.47 8.57 -2.46
N ALA A 57 -9.42 8.19 -3.74
CA ALA A 57 -10.31 7.17 -4.28
C ALA A 57 -10.13 5.79 -3.60
N PHE A 58 -8.88 5.41 -3.28
CA PHE A 58 -8.63 4.21 -2.49
C PHE A 58 -9.14 4.33 -1.06
N GLN A 59 -8.95 5.50 -0.43
CA GLN A 59 -9.43 5.77 0.92
C GLN A 59 -10.95 5.69 1.02
N ASP A 60 -11.68 6.28 0.06
CA ASP A 60 -13.15 6.25 0.02
C ASP A 60 -13.71 4.82 -0.12
N GLN A 61 -12.95 3.92 -0.76
CA GLN A 61 -13.31 2.52 -1.00
C GLN A 61 -12.63 1.55 -0.02
N ILE A 62 -11.91 2.04 0.99
CA ILE A 62 -11.08 1.18 1.86
C ILE A 62 -11.91 0.08 2.54
N ALA A 63 -13.15 0.40 2.94
CA ALA A 63 -14.07 -0.54 3.56
C ALA A 63 -14.42 -1.74 2.65
N GLU A 64 -14.50 -1.54 1.33
CA GLU A 64 -14.77 -2.63 0.38
C GLU A 64 -13.56 -3.56 0.23
N PHE A 65 -12.34 -3.02 0.28
CA PHE A 65 -11.12 -3.81 0.29
C PHE A 65 -10.98 -4.60 1.59
N GLU A 66 -11.26 -3.99 2.73
CA GLU A 66 -11.21 -4.65 4.04
C GLU A 66 -12.21 -5.80 4.14
N LYS A 67 -13.45 -5.63 3.64
CA LYS A 67 -14.46 -6.70 3.55
C LYS A 67 -13.96 -7.92 2.75
N ARG A 68 -13.05 -7.70 1.79
CA ARG A 68 -12.45 -8.76 0.96
C ARG A 68 -11.11 -9.26 1.50
N ASN A 69 -10.75 -8.88 2.73
CA ASN A 69 -9.49 -9.23 3.37
C ASN A 69 -8.26 -8.74 2.57
N VAL A 70 -8.37 -7.54 1.99
CA VAL A 70 -7.32 -6.85 1.23
C VAL A 70 -6.84 -5.63 2.03
N ALA A 71 -5.53 -5.47 2.16
CA ALA A 71 -4.90 -4.25 2.63
C ALA A 71 -4.45 -3.40 1.43
N VAL A 72 -4.59 -2.09 1.53
CA VAL A 72 -4.12 -1.14 0.51
C VAL A 72 -2.95 -0.36 1.09
N VAL A 73 -1.87 -0.24 0.32
CA VAL A 73 -0.64 0.44 0.72
C VAL A 73 -0.14 1.26 -0.46
N GLY A 74 0.05 2.56 -0.24
CA GLY A 74 0.62 3.50 -1.20
C GLY A 74 2.07 3.83 -0.86
N CYS A 75 2.89 4.03 -1.89
CA CYS A 75 4.30 4.41 -1.79
C CYS A 75 4.67 5.46 -2.85
#